data_AF-A0A8B6C113-F1
#
_entry.id   AF-A0A8B6C113-F1
#
_cell.length_a   1.000
_cell.length_b   1.000
_cell.length_c   1.000
_cell.angle_alpha   90.00
_cell.angle_beta   90.00
_cell.angle_gamma   90.00
#
_symmetry.space_group_name_H-M   'P 1'
#
loop_
_entity.id
_entity.type
_entity.pdbx_description
1 polymer ?
#
loop_
_entity_poly.entity_id
_entity_poly.type
_entity_poly.pdbx_seq_one_letter_code
_entity_poly.pdbx_strand_id
1 'polypeptide(L)'
;HGVGCHTNSSRLFLSRMATSIDDLKSVFFWRAVVAELIGTLLLVFVGCGSCLSWDEEKTNYNPVVQIAFCFGLSVGTIVWGIAHVSGGHINPAVTSAFFITRRISFAKAIFYIAAQCVGAILGALILKGVTPYQRWGALGTTGLNKEMETGRAFGVEFMITFVLVFTVFAACDGKRTDLKGSGPLSIGLSVTMCHLFAIPLTGSSMNSARSFGPAVAMNYWENHWVYWIGPILGGVVAGLLYEYIFAANASMNKIMEFLLSSRYDTEDFPAKEQKLKIMLQEKTKHQMSLTMRNGSLANKNPVLEYIFAANASMNKIMEFLLSSRYDTEDFPAQKEQKLKIMVDSDDDNIFNKTEENGQMIMHEKYHESS
;
A
#
# COMPACT_ATOMS: atom_id res chain seq x y z
N HIS A 1 -18.36 42.78 -2.18
CA HIS A 1 -17.64 41.76 -1.41
C HIS A 1 -18.56 40.57 -1.17
N GLY A 2 -18.13 39.36 -1.52
CA GLY A 2 -18.90 38.14 -1.20
C GLY A 2 -18.97 37.16 -2.37
N VAL A 3 -17.85 36.53 -2.72
CA VAL A 3 -17.85 35.33 -3.56
C VAL A 3 -16.80 34.36 -3.04
N GLY A 4 -17.21 33.13 -2.72
CA GLY A 4 -16.36 31.98 -3.04
C GLY A 4 -15.73 31.13 -1.93
N CYS A 5 -16.18 31.17 -0.66
CA CYS A 5 -15.59 30.26 0.35
C CYS A 5 -16.38 28.94 0.55
N HIS A 6 -17.69 28.90 0.27
CA HIS A 6 -18.53 27.73 0.60
C HIS A 6 -18.59 26.62 -0.46
N THR A 7 -18.06 26.78 -1.67
CA THR A 7 -18.26 25.82 -2.77
C THR A 7 -17.16 24.77 -2.94
N ASN A 8 -15.94 25.02 -2.46
CA ASN A 8 -14.82 24.08 -2.65
C ASN A 8 -14.85 22.90 -1.67
N SER A 9 -15.24 23.13 -0.41
CA SER A 9 -15.30 22.07 0.60
C SER A 9 -16.36 21.01 0.27
N SER A 10 -17.52 21.44 -0.25
CA SER A 10 -18.62 20.55 -0.66
C SER A 10 -18.23 19.66 -1.85
N ARG A 11 -17.51 20.19 -2.85
CA ARG A 11 -17.03 19.40 -4.00
C ARG A 11 -15.94 18.39 -3.61
N LEU A 12 -15.05 18.77 -2.68
CA LEU A 12 -14.03 17.90 -2.11
C LEU A 12 -14.64 16.71 -1.35
N PHE A 13 -15.66 16.98 -0.53
CA PHE A 13 -16.38 15.95 0.22
C PHE A 13 -17.12 14.97 -0.71
N LEU A 14 -17.77 15.50 -1.76
CA LEU A 14 -18.46 14.68 -2.76
C LEU A 14 -17.51 13.76 -3.54
N SER A 15 -16.32 14.23 -3.90
CA SER A 15 -15.30 13.41 -4.58
C SER A 15 -14.80 12.25 -3.72
N ARG A 16 -14.60 12.50 -2.41
CA ARG A 16 -14.23 11.47 -1.42
C ARG A 16 -15.33 10.43 -1.19
N MET A 17 -16.59 10.86 -1.20
CA MET A 17 -17.73 9.96 -1.12
C MET A 17 -17.88 9.10 -2.37
N ALA A 18 -17.63 9.65 -3.56
CA ALA A 18 -17.71 8.89 -4.81
C ALA A 18 -16.71 7.71 -4.82
N THR A 19 -15.45 7.95 -4.44
CA THR A 19 -14.45 6.87 -4.30
C THR A 19 -14.85 5.82 -3.27
N SER A 20 -15.54 6.25 -2.20
CA SER A 20 -16.04 5.35 -1.15
C SER A 20 -17.18 4.43 -1.62
N ILE A 21 -18.03 4.90 -2.55
CA ILE A 21 -19.13 4.09 -3.11
C ILE A 21 -18.60 3.05 -4.10
N ASP A 22 -17.58 3.38 -4.87
CA ASP A 22 -16.98 2.45 -5.83
C ASP A 22 -16.26 1.29 -5.11
N ASP A 23 -15.59 1.57 -3.99
CA ASP A 23 -14.98 0.55 -3.14
C ASP A 23 -16.01 -0.49 -2.65
N LEU A 24 -17.19 -0.05 -2.20
CA LEU A 24 -18.24 -0.94 -1.67
C LEU A 24 -18.76 -1.96 -2.70
N LYS A 25 -18.63 -1.67 -3.99
CA LYS A 25 -19.04 -2.57 -5.07
C LYS A 25 -17.96 -3.62 -5.39
N SER A 26 -16.74 -3.45 -4.89
CA SER A 26 -15.61 -4.31 -5.20
C SER A 26 -15.59 -5.57 -4.34
N VAL A 27 -15.41 -6.73 -4.96
CA VAL A 27 -15.20 -8.00 -4.22
C VAL A 27 -13.90 -7.95 -3.41
N PHE A 28 -12.86 -7.26 -3.90
CA PHE A 28 -11.60 -7.10 -3.19
C PHE A 28 -11.76 -6.33 -1.88
N PHE A 29 -12.67 -5.35 -1.85
CA PHE A 29 -12.99 -4.60 -0.63
C PHE A 29 -13.53 -5.53 0.45
N TRP A 30 -14.54 -6.35 0.15
CA TRP A 30 -15.14 -7.25 1.13
C TRP A 30 -14.18 -8.36 1.57
N ARG A 31 -13.34 -8.87 0.66
CA ARG A 31 -12.25 -9.79 1.02
C ARG A 31 -11.29 -9.15 2.03
N ALA A 32 -10.95 -7.88 1.82
CA ALA A 32 -10.08 -7.15 2.72
C ALA A 32 -10.72 -6.88 4.10
N VAL A 33 -12.02 -6.57 4.14
CA VAL A 33 -12.79 -6.41 5.39
C VAL A 33 -12.82 -7.71 6.19
N VAL A 34 -13.05 -8.86 5.53
CA VAL A 34 -13.01 -10.18 6.18
C VAL A 34 -11.59 -10.49 6.69
N ALA A 35 -10.55 -10.16 5.92
CA ALA A 35 -9.18 -10.36 6.34
C ALA A 35 -8.84 -9.55 7.61
N GLU A 36 -9.30 -8.30 7.72
CA GLU A 36 -9.15 -7.50 8.94
C GLU A 36 -9.91 -8.10 10.14
N LEU A 37 -11.14 -8.58 9.92
CA LEU A 37 -11.92 -9.25 10.97
C LEU A 37 -11.19 -10.49 11.51
N ILE A 38 -10.76 -11.38 10.61
CA ILE A 38 -10.06 -12.62 10.98
C ILE A 38 -8.70 -12.31 11.60
N GLY A 39 -7.96 -11.35 11.06
CA GLY A 39 -6.68 -10.91 11.59
C GLY A 39 -6.80 -10.42 13.03
N THR A 40 -7.75 -9.53 13.33
CA THR A 40 -7.94 -9.04 14.69
C THR A 40 -8.52 -10.10 15.63
N LEU A 41 -9.37 -11.01 15.14
CA LEU A 41 -9.83 -12.18 15.89
C LEU A 41 -8.64 -13.03 16.37
N LEU A 42 -7.76 -13.41 15.44
CA LEU A 42 -6.58 -14.21 15.76
C LEU A 42 -5.63 -13.48 16.72
N LEU A 43 -5.42 -12.18 16.50
CA LEU A 43 -4.60 -11.35 17.38
C LEU A 43 -5.12 -11.38 18.82
N VAL A 44 -6.43 -11.15 19.01
CA VAL A 44 -7.01 -11.11 20.35
C VAL A 44 -7.06 -12.50 20.98
N PHE A 45 -7.42 -13.53 20.21
CA PHE A 45 -7.45 -14.91 20.69
C PHE A 45 -6.09 -15.38 21.20
N VAL A 46 -5.04 -15.26 20.38
CA VAL A 46 -3.69 -15.74 20.72
C VAL A 46 -3.01 -14.81 21.72
N GLY A 47 -3.06 -13.49 21.47
CA GLY A 47 -2.42 -12.49 22.33
C GLY A 47 -3.00 -12.49 23.74
N CYS A 48 -4.32 -12.35 23.89
CA CYS A 48 -4.94 -12.36 25.22
C CYS A 48 -4.87 -13.74 25.88
N GLY A 49 -4.83 -14.83 25.10
CA GLY A 49 -4.60 -16.17 25.62
C GLY A 49 -3.25 -16.31 26.32
N SER A 50 -2.22 -15.61 25.84
CA SER A 50 -0.90 -15.59 26.48
C SER A 50 -0.86 -14.87 27.84
N CYS A 51 -1.88 -14.06 28.14
CA CYS A 51 -2.03 -13.35 29.41
C CYS A 51 -2.70 -14.20 30.50
N LEU A 52 -3.22 -15.38 30.16
CA LEU A 52 -3.88 -16.26 31.12
C LEU A 52 -2.85 -16.89 32.06
N SER A 53 -3.15 -16.92 33.36
CA SER A 53 -2.29 -17.54 34.35
C SER A 53 -2.68 -19.01 34.54
N TRP A 54 -1.75 -19.89 34.19
CA TRP A 54 -1.89 -21.34 34.32
C TRP A 54 -1.17 -21.91 35.55
N ASP A 55 -0.36 -21.10 36.21
CA ASP A 55 0.38 -21.52 37.38
C ASP A 55 -0.58 -21.72 38.58
N GLU A 56 -0.50 -22.88 39.22
CA GLU A 56 -1.26 -23.21 40.44
C GLU A 56 -0.50 -22.78 41.70
N GLU A 57 0.83 -22.83 41.62
CA GLU A 57 1.71 -22.32 42.67
C GLU A 57 1.92 -20.82 42.44
N LYS A 58 1.80 -20.01 43.50
CA LYS A 58 2.08 -18.57 43.47
C LYS A 58 3.59 -18.32 43.32
N THR A 59 4.17 -18.77 42.22
CA THR A 59 5.54 -18.42 41.85
C THR A 59 5.58 -16.93 41.55
N ASN A 60 6.69 -16.24 41.86
CA ASN A 60 6.91 -14.84 41.47
C ASN A 60 7.21 -14.72 39.96
N TYR A 61 6.52 -15.49 39.12
CA TYR A 61 6.72 -15.50 37.68
C TYR A 61 6.19 -14.19 37.06
N ASN A 62 7.07 -13.49 36.33
CA ASN A 62 6.72 -12.30 35.57
C ASN A 62 6.53 -12.66 34.09
N PRO A 63 5.28 -12.72 33.58
CA PRO A 63 4.99 -13.19 32.22
C PRO A 63 5.29 -12.15 31.12
N VAL A 64 5.85 -10.97 31.44
CA VAL A 64 6.02 -9.86 30.49
C VAL A 64 6.72 -10.28 29.20
N VAL A 65 7.80 -11.07 29.28
CA VAL A 65 8.56 -11.53 28.10
C VAL A 65 7.71 -12.45 27.23
N GLN A 66 7.03 -13.43 27.85
CA GLN A 66 6.14 -14.35 27.13
C GLN A 66 5.03 -13.59 26.41
N ILE A 67 4.36 -12.69 27.12
CA ILE A 67 3.25 -11.89 26.56
C ILE A 67 3.76 -11.03 25.41
N ALA A 68 4.89 -10.33 25.60
CA ALA A 68 5.46 -9.46 24.59
C ALA A 68 5.81 -10.21 23.30
N PHE A 69 6.49 -11.36 23.41
CA PHE A 69 6.80 -12.18 22.25
C PHE A 69 5.54 -12.74 21.60
N CYS A 70 4.55 -13.19 22.38
CA CYS A 70 3.33 -13.74 21.82
C CYS A 70 2.56 -12.69 21.00
N PHE A 71 2.36 -11.49 21.53
CA PHE A 71 1.71 -10.40 20.79
C PHE A 71 2.50 -9.99 19.55
N GLY A 72 3.81 -9.78 19.67
CA GLY A 72 4.61 -9.31 18.54
C GLY A 72 4.77 -10.36 17.43
N LEU A 73 5.00 -11.63 17.78
CA LEU A 73 5.04 -12.72 16.80
C LEU A 73 3.65 -12.91 16.17
N SER A 74 2.57 -12.83 16.94
CA SER A 74 1.20 -12.90 16.39
C SER A 74 0.96 -11.80 15.36
N VAL A 75 1.30 -10.55 15.67
CA VAL A 75 1.17 -9.43 14.72
C VAL A 75 2.01 -9.69 13.47
N GLY A 76 3.29 -10.03 13.61
CA GLY A 76 4.16 -10.28 12.46
C GLY A 76 3.65 -11.41 11.56
N THR A 77 3.20 -12.52 12.15
CA THR A 77 2.63 -13.67 11.43
C THR A 77 1.30 -13.33 10.75
N ILE A 78 0.40 -12.64 11.44
CA ILE A 78 -0.91 -12.26 10.89
C ILE A 78 -0.70 -11.29 9.73
N VAL A 79 0.09 -10.23 9.91
CA VAL A 79 0.41 -9.26 8.87
C VAL A 79 1.05 -9.95 7.67
N TRP A 80 2.01 -10.87 7.89
CA TRP A 80 2.57 -11.67 6.80
C TRP A 80 1.50 -12.43 6.02
N GLY A 81 0.53 -13.03 6.72
CA GLY A 81 -0.55 -13.81 6.13
C GLY A 81 -1.58 -12.98 5.36
N ILE A 82 -1.92 -11.77 5.80
CA ILE A 82 -3.07 -11.02 5.25
C ILE A 82 -2.74 -9.68 4.62
N ALA A 83 -1.50 -9.17 4.75
CA ALA A 83 -1.14 -7.84 4.24
C ALA A 83 -1.38 -7.69 2.74
N HIS A 84 -1.13 -8.73 1.96
CA HIS A 84 -1.39 -8.73 0.51
C HIS A 84 -2.89 -8.65 0.15
N VAL A 85 -3.78 -8.94 1.10
CA VAL A 85 -5.25 -8.86 0.92
C VAL A 85 -5.80 -7.53 1.42
N SER A 86 -5.44 -7.11 2.64
CA SER A 86 -6.03 -5.95 3.31
C SER A 86 -5.06 -4.80 3.63
N GLY A 87 -3.76 -5.03 3.54
CA GLY A 87 -2.73 -4.18 4.18
C GLY A 87 -2.40 -4.62 5.60
N GLY A 88 -3.19 -5.51 6.22
CA GLY A 88 -2.92 -6.10 7.54
C GLY A 88 -2.90 -5.06 8.66
N HIS A 89 -3.86 -4.15 8.69
CA HIS A 89 -3.86 -3.08 9.70
C HIS A 89 -4.12 -3.64 11.10
N ILE A 90 -5.12 -4.51 11.21
CA ILE A 90 -5.58 -5.24 12.41
C ILE A 90 -5.74 -4.36 13.67
N ASN A 91 -5.82 -3.05 13.49
CA ASN A 91 -5.71 -2.02 14.52
C ASN A 91 -6.41 -0.72 14.06
N PRO A 92 -7.37 -0.19 14.82
CA PRO A 92 -8.01 1.09 14.53
C PRO A 92 -7.05 2.28 14.49
N ALA A 93 -5.99 2.29 15.30
CA ALA A 93 -4.99 3.36 15.31
C ALA A 93 -4.17 3.38 14.00
N VAL A 94 -3.73 2.21 13.52
CA VAL A 94 -3.05 2.06 12.22
C VAL A 94 -4.00 2.47 11.09
N THR A 95 -5.25 2.01 11.13
CA THR A 95 -6.27 2.36 10.14
C THR A 95 -6.55 3.85 10.09
N SER A 96 -6.63 4.50 11.25
CA SER A 96 -6.81 5.95 11.36
C SER A 96 -5.61 6.70 10.78
N ALA A 97 -4.38 6.24 11.05
CA ALA A 97 -3.18 6.84 10.47
C ALA A 97 -3.19 6.76 8.94
N PHE A 98 -3.47 5.58 8.37
CA PHE A 98 -3.58 5.39 6.91
C PHE A 98 -4.71 6.22 6.29
N PHE A 99 -5.83 6.40 7.01
CA PHE A 99 -6.92 7.25 6.55
C PHE A 99 -6.52 8.73 6.51
N ILE A 100 -5.87 9.22 7.58
CA ILE A 100 -5.44 10.62 7.69
C ILE A 100 -4.34 10.96 6.67
N THR A 101 -3.41 10.03 6.42
CA THR A 101 -2.40 10.16 5.35
C THR A 101 -2.95 9.82 3.96
N ARG A 102 -4.27 9.61 3.82
CA ARG A 102 -4.99 9.39 2.56
C ARG A 102 -4.56 8.15 1.77
N ARG A 103 -4.02 7.14 2.44
CA ARG A 103 -3.68 5.84 1.84
C ARG A 103 -4.87 4.89 1.70
N ILE A 104 -5.98 5.15 2.40
CA ILE A 104 -7.24 4.40 2.29
C ILE A 104 -8.46 5.32 2.22
N SER A 105 -9.53 4.87 1.56
CA SER A 105 -10.80 5.60 1.49
C SER A 105 -11.52 5.66 2.84
N PHE A 106 -12.47 6.59 2.96
CA PHE A 106 -13.30 6.73 4.17
C PHE A 106 -14.15 5.49 4.46
N ALA A 107 -14.81 4.92 3.42
CA ALA A 107 -15.56 3.68 3.60
C ALA A 107 -14.64 2.55 4.08
N LYS A 108 -13.47 2.38 3.47
CA LYS A 108 -12.51 1.34 3.89
C LYS A 108 -12.08 1.52 5.34
N ALA A 109 -11.81 2.75 5.78
CA ALA A 109 -11.45 3.05 7.17
C ALA A 109 -12.57 2.64 8.15
N ILE A 110 -13.82 3.01 7.89
CA ILE A 110 -14.96 2.67 8.76
C ILE A 110 -15.15 1.15 8.84
N PHE A 111 -15.21 0.48 7.68
CA PHE A 111 -15.45 -0.95 7.63
C PHE A 111 -14.30 -1.76 8.24
N TYR A 112 -13.06 -1.29 8.10
CA TYR A 112 -11.90 -1.87 8.78
C TYR A 112 -12.03 -1.75 10.29
N ILE A 113 -12.29 -0.55 10.82
CA ILE A 113 -12.41 -0.34 12.26
C ILE A 113 -13.56 -1.18 12.85
N ALA A 114 -14.71 -1.23 12.16
CA ALA A 114 -15.83 -2.06 12.56
C ALA A 114 -15.47 -3.55 12.56
N ALA A 115 -14.86 -4.05 11.47
CA ALA A 115 -14.40 -5.42 11.35
C ALA A 115 -13.38 -5.81 12.42
N GLN A 116 -12.42 -4.93 12.71
CA GLN A 116 -11.42 -5.11 13.76
C GLN A 116 -12.09 -5.21 15.14
N CYS A 117 -13.05 -4.34 15.45
CA CYS A 117 -13.77 -4.39 16.73
C CYS A 117 -14.62 -5.66 16.86
N VAL A 118 -15.34 -6.06 15.82
CA VAL A 118 -16.11 -7.32 15.80
C VAL A 118 -15.18 -8.52 15.94
N GLY A 119 -14.09 -8.56 15.17
CA GLY A 119 -13.06 -9.60 15.25
C GLY A 119 -12.48 -9.72 16.65
N ALA A 120 -12.14 -8.59 17.28
CA ALA A 120 -11.64 -8.55 18.65
C ALA A 120 -12.64 -9.13 19.67
N ILE A 121 -13.92 -8.76 19.58
CA ILE A 121 -14.97 -9.34 20.45
C ILE A 121 -15.06 -10.85 20.23
N LEU A 122 -15.12 -11.31 18.99
CA LEU A 122 -15.20 -12.74 18.68
C LEU A 122 -13.98 -13.50 19.19
N GLY A 123 -12.77 -12.96 19.01
CA GLY A 123 -11.53 -13.55 19.52
C GLY A 123 -11.54 -13.69 21.04
N ALA A 124 -12.00 -12.65 21.76
CA ALA A 124 -12.13 -12.69 23.21
C ALA A 124 -13.21 -13.67 23.69
N LEU A 125 -14.37 -13.72 23.03
CA LEU A 125 -15.46 -14.64 23.38
C LEU A 125 -15.08 -16.11 23.11
N ILE A 126 -14.41 -16.39 22.00
CA ILE A 126 -13.89 -17.73 21.68
C ILE A 126 -12.85 -18.12 22.74
N LEU A 127 -11.91 -17.23 23.07
CA LEU A 127 -10.93 -17.47 24.13
C LEU A 127 -11.62 -17.79 25.47
N LYS A 128 -12.63 -17.00 25.86
CA LYS A 128 -13.43 -17.24 27.06
C LYS A 128 -14.13 -18.60 27.05
N GLY A 129 -14.65 -19.02 25.90
CA GLY A 129 -15.38 -20.27 25.72
C GLY A 129 -14.49 -21.52 25.78
N VAL A 130 -13.25 -21.43 25.27
CA VAL A 130 -12.28 -22.56 25.30
C VAL A 130 -11.48 -22.62 26.61
N THR A 131 -11.53 -21.55 27.43
CA THR A 131 -10.78 -21.45 28.68
C THR A 131 -11.66 -21.83 29.87
N PRO A 132 -11.20 -22.73 30.77
CA PRO A 132 -11.93 -23.03 32.01
C PRO A 132 -12.22 -21.77 32.83
N TYR A 133 -13.41 -21.69 33.43
CA TYR A 133 -13.88 -20.51 34.18
C TYR A 133 -12.88 -20.02 35.24
N GLN A 134 -12.25 -20.94 35.95
CA GLN A 134 -11.27 -20.66 37.00
C GLN A 134 -10.00 -19.96 36.47
N ARG A 135 -9.75 -20.08 35.16
CA ARG A 135 -8.57 -19.52 34.48
C ARG A 135 -8.86 -18.24 33.71
N TRP A 136 -10.11 -17.74 33.72
CA TRP A 136 -10.45 -16.51 33.01
C TRP A 136 -9.59 -15.33 33.47
N GLY A 137 -9.43 -15.15 34.79
CA GLY A 137 -8.78 -13.97 35.34
C GLY A 137 -9.36 -12.68 34.74
N ALA A 138 -8.49 -11.83 34.19
CA ALA A 138 -8.89 -10.63 33.45
C ALA A 138 -9.05 -10.87 31.93
N LEU A 139 -8.83 -12.10 31.44
CA LEU A 139 -8.93 -12.50 30.03
C LEU A 139 -8.13 -11.62 29.06
N GLY A 140 -7.01 -11.06 29.55
CA GLY A 140 -6.16 -10.15 28.79
C GLY A 140 -6.70 -8.73 28.60
N THR A 141 -7.70 -8.28 29.37
CA THR A 141 -8.11 -6.86 29.40
C THR A 141 -6.94 -5.97 29.77
N THR A 142 -6.81 -4.83 29.09
CA THR A 142 -5.83 -3.81 29.46
C THR A 142 -6.31 -3.06 30.70
N GLY A 143 -5.39 -2.81 31.63
CA GLY A 143 -5.66 -2.07 32.86
C GLY A 143 -4.44 -1.26 33.28
N LEU A 144 -4.69 -0.12 33.93
CA LEU A 144 -3.64 0.72 34.45
C LEU A 144 -3.01 0.07 35.69
N ASN A 145 -1.71 0.26 35.83
CA ASN A 145 -1.05 0.02 37.10
C ASN A 145 -1.68 0.93 38.18
N LYS A 146 -1.87 0.41 39.38
CA LYS A 146 -2.48 1.12 40.51
C LYS A 146 -1.72 2.39 40.92
N GLU A 147 -0.42 2.44 40.64
CA GLU A 147 0.44 3.58 40.93
C GLU A 147 0.47 4.62 39.79
N MET A 148 -0.30 4.38 38.72
CA MET A 148 -0.26 5.18 37.51
C MET A 148 -1.45 6.13 37.38
N GLU A 149 -1.15 7.39 37.15
CA GLU A 149 -2.14 8.40 36.79
C GLU A 149 -2.54 8.27 35.31
N THR A 150 -3.82 8.55 35.02
CA THR A 150 -4.40 8.44 33.66
C THR A 150 -3.67 9.28 32.61
N GLY A 151 -3.20 10.49 32.96
CA GLY A 151 -2.40 11.33 32.06
C GLY A 151 -1.05 10.71 31.66
N ARG A 152 -0.37 10.07 32.62
CA ARG A 152 0.89 9.34 32.35
C ARG A 152 0.63 8.10 31.49
N ALA A 153 -0.47 7.40 31.75
CA ALA A 153 -0.89 6.25 30.96
C ALA A 153 -1.21 6.62 29.51
N PHE A 154 -1.91 7.73 29.30
CA PHE A 154 -2.11 8.31 27.98
C PHE A 154 -0.79 8.57 27.26
N GLY A 155 0.19 9.19 27.93
CA GLY A 155 1.52 9.42 27.37
C GLY A 155 2.24 8.14 26.95
N VAL A 156 2.14 7.08 27.77
CA VAL A 156 2.70 5.77 27.43
C VAL A 156 2.03 5.20 26.18
N GLU A 157 0.69 5.08 26.17
CA GLU A 157 -0.07 4.52 25.04
C GLU A 157 0.12 5.31 23.75
N PHE A 158 0.23 6.64 23.85
CA PHE A 158 0.58 7.51 22.73
C PHE A 158 1.94 7.14 22.15
N MET A 159 2.99 7.07 22.99
CA MET A 159 4.36 6.84 22.53
C MET A 159 4.58 5.44 21.97
N ILE A 160 4.04 4.40 22.62
CA ILE A 160 4.19 3.03 22.11
C ILE A 160 3.45 2.82 20.79
N THR A 161 2.29 3.45 20.62
CA THR A 161 1.56 3.37 19.34
C THR A 161 2.24 4.20 18.27
N PHE A 162 2.84 5.33 18.64
CA PHE A 162 3.67 6.11 17.73
C PHE A 162 4.82 5.26 17.17
N VAL A 163 5.55 4.53 18.02
CA VAL A 163 6.65 3.65 17.58
C VAL A 163 6.15 2.55 16.63
N LEU A 164 5.03 1.91 16.97
CA LEU A 164 4.40 0.90 16.14
C LEU A 164 4.04 1.47 14.75
N VAL A 165 3.27 2.54 14.71
CA VAL A 165 2.78 3.10 13.43
C VAL A 165 3.90 3.71 12.61
N PHE A 166 4.90 4.32 13.25
CA PHE A 166 6.11 4.80 12.56
C PHE A 166 6.83 3.63 11.86
N THR A 167 6.94 2.49 12.54
CA THR A 167 7.53 1.27 11.97
C THR A 167 6.67 0.68 10.85
N VAL A 168 5.34 0.71 10.98
CA VAL A 168 4.43 0.30 9.90
C VAL A 168 4.64 1.15 8.66
N PHE A 169 4.63 2.48 8.78
CA PHE A 169 4.86 3.36 7.64
C PHE A 169 6.26 3.17 7.03
N ALA A 170 7.28 2.95 7.86
CA ALA A 170 8.63 2.66 7.39
C ALA A 170 8.75 1.32 6.66
N ALA A 171 8.03 0.29 7.12
CA ALA A 171 7.99 -1.03 6.50
C ALA A 171 7.18 -1.04 5.20
N CYS A 172 6.21 -0.13 5.06
CA CYS A 172 5.37 0.01 3.89
C CYS A 172 5.87 1.07 2.88
N ASP A 173 7.00 1.74 3.14
CA ASP A 173 7.55 2.72 2.20
C ASP A 173 8.19 2.01 1.00
N GLY A 174 7.42 1.82 -0.07
CA GLY A 174 7.90 1.19 -1.30
C GLY A 174 8.98 1.98 -2.04
N LYS A 175 9.27 3.23 -1.65
CA LYS A 175 10.34 4.05 -2.24
C LYS A 175 11.65 3.95 -1.46
N ARG A 176 11.61 3.31 -0.29
CA ARG A 176 12.78 3.06 0.52
C ARG A 176 13.55 1.86 -0.03
N THR A 177 14.82 2.07 -0.42
CA THR A 177 15.64 1.03 -1.08
C THR A 177 16.90 0.64 -0.30
N ASP A 178 17.23 1.33 0.78
CA ASP A 178 18.42 1.13 1.62
C ASP A 178 18.37 -0.19 2.43
N LEU A 179 17.19 -0.57 2.92
CA LEU A 179 17.01 -1.74 3.78
C LEU A 179 15.95 -2.69 3.22
N LYS A 180 16.35 -3.92 2.88
CA LYS A 180 15.49 -4.95 2.23
C LYS A 180 15.09 -6.07 3.21
N GLY A 181 14.63 -5.70 4.40
CA GLY A 181 14.19 -6.64 5.44
C GLY A 181 12.73 -7.08 5.32
N SER A 182 12.29 -7.96 6.24
CA SER A 182 10.88 -8.37 6.33
C SER A 182 10.05 -7.32 7.06
N GLY A 183 9.23 -6.57 6.31
CA GLY A 183 8.30 -5.57 6.87
C GLY A 183 7.38 -6.14 7.97
N PRO A 184 6.69 -7.28 7.75
CA PRO A 184 5.84 -7.88 8.77
C PRO A 184 6.60 -8.26 10.05
N LEU A 185 7.83 -8.79 9.91
CA LEU A 185 8.66 -9.12 11.07
C LEU A 185 9.07 -7.86 11.85
N SER A 186 9.49 -6.79 11.16
CA SER A 186 9.83 -5.51 11.79
C SER A 186 8.64 -4.92 12.56
N ILE A 187 7.43 -4.99 11.98
CA ILE A 187 6.20 -4.56 12.66
C ILE A 187 5.96 -5.42 13.91
N GLY A 188 6.04 -6.74 13.81
CA GLY A 188 5.90 -7.65 14.95
C GLY A 188 6.92 -7.39 16.07
N LEU A 189 8.19 -7.18 15.73
CA LEU A 189 9.24 -6.86 16.69
C LEU A 189 9.03 -5.51 17.38
N SER A 190 8.48 -4.52 16.67
CA SER A 190 8.11 -3.22 17.28
C SER A 190 7.04 -3.41 18.36
N VAL A 191 6.05 -4.29 18.12
CA VAL A 191 5.03 -4.66 19.09
C VAL A 191 5.65 -5.38 20.28
N THR A 192 6.57 -6.32 20.07
CA THR A 192 7.30 -7.00 21.15
C THR A 192 8.04 -5.99 22.03
N MET A 193 8.83 -5.11 21.42
CA MET A 193 9.62 -4.09 22.12
C MET A 193 8.73 -3.19 22.98
N CYS A 194 7.61 -2.72 22.43
CA CYS A 194 6.67 -1.87 23.15
C CYS A 194 5.99 -2.61 24.30
N HIS A 195 5.62 -3.89 24.13
CA HIS A 195 5.04 -4.71 25.20
C HIS A 195 6.02 -4.93 26.35
N LEU A 196 7.29 -5.23 26.04
CA LEU A 196 8.33 -5.41 27.07
C LEU A 196 8.44 -4.19 28.00
N PHE A 197 8.21 -3.00 27.45
CA PHE A 197 8.22 -1.74 28.20
C PHE A 197 6.87 -1.46 28.90
N ALA A 198 5.74 -1.55 28.19
CA ALA A 198 4.48 -0.95 28.62
C ALA A 198 3.52 -1.90 29.35
N ILE A 199 3.71 -3.22 29.30
CA ILE A 199 2.85 -4.17 30.02
C ILE A 199 2.74 -3.81 31.52
N PRO A 200 3.84 -3.54 32.26
CA PRO A 200 3.75 -3.21 33.69
C PRO A 200 3.05 -1.88 34.00
N LEU A 201 2.90 -1.00 33.00
CA LEU A 201 2.38 0.35 33.16
C LEU A 201 0.88 0.41 32.82
N THR A 202 0.51 -0.06 31.61
CA THR A 202 -0.85 0.11 31.06
C THR A 202 -1.48 -1.20 30.57
N GLY A 203 -0.76 -2.33 30.68
CA GLY A 203 -1.11 -3.57 30.01
C GLY A 203 -0.81 -3.58 28.50
N SER A 204 -0.18 -2.51 27.98
CA SER A 204 0.25 -2.34 26.58
C SER A 204 -0.87 -2.60 25.56
N SER A 205 -1.74 -1.60 25.35
CA SER A 205 -2.78 -1.71 24.33
C SER A 205 -2.21 -1.61 22.92
N MET A 206 -1.68 -0.43 22.56
CA MET A 206 -1.35 0.00 21.18
C MET A 206 -2.48 -0.09 20.15
N ASN A 207 -3.61 -0.71 20.49
CA ASN A 207 -4.62 -1.15 19.57
C ASN A 207 -5.98 -1.12 20.26
N SER A 208 -6.80 -0.14 19.87
CA SER A 208 -8.09 0.11 20.48
C SER A 208 -9.05 -1.08 20.35
N ALA A 209 -9.03 -1.81 19.22
CA ALA A 209 -9.84 -3.02 19.07
C ALA A 209 -9.38 -4.14 20.02
N ARG A 210 -8.06 -4.34 20.16
CA ARG A 210 -7.48 -5.33 21.09
C ARG A 210 -7.81 -5.05 22.56
N SER A 211 -7.95 -3.78 22.95
CA SER A 211 -8.44 -3.42 24.28
C SER A 211 -9.96 -3.58 24.40
N PHE A 212 -10.69 -3.20 23.35
CA PHE A 212 -12.16 -3.23 23.31
C PHE A 212 -12.74 -4.65 23.38
N GLY A 213 -12.19 -5.62 22.65
CA GLY A 213 -12.72 -6.99 22.59
C GLY A 213 -12.85 -7.66 23.97
N PRO A 214 -11.74 -7.82 24.73
CA PRO A 214 -11.78 -8.36 26.09
C PRO A 214 -12.59 -7.50 27.06
N ALA A 215 -12.59 -6.17 26.92
CA ALA A 215 -13.40 -5.27 27.75
C ALA A 215 -14.89 -5.56 27.61
N VAL A 216 -15.38 -5.81 26.39
CA VAL A 216 -16.76 -6.24 26.14
C VAL A 216 -17.02 -7.63 26.71
N ALA A 217 -16.11 -8.59 26.48
CA ALA A 217 -16.29 -9.98 26.91
C ALA A 217 -16.29 -10.15 28.44
N MET A 218 -15.57 -9.29 29.17
CA MET A 218 -15.42 -9.33 30.63
C MET A 218 -16.17 -8.19 31.34
N ASN A 219 -16.83 -7.30 30.61
CA ASN A 219 -17.49 -6.10 31.12
C ASN A 219 -16.55 -5.21 31.99
N TYR A 220 -15.35 -4.92 31.48
CA TYR A 220 -14.32 -4.13 32.17
C TYR A 220 -13.99 -2.86 31.40
N TRP A 221 -14.34 -1.70 31.95
CA TRP A 221 -14.32 -0.40 31.24
C TRP A 221 -13.50 0.69 31.94
N GLU A 222 -12.77 0.32 32.99
CA GLU A 222 -11.99 1.27 33.77
C GLU A 222 -10.92 1.96 32.90
N ASN A 223 -10.92 3.29 32.90
CA ASN A 223 -10.00 4.14 32.12
C ASN A 223 -9.94 3.80 30.61
N HIS A 224 -10.99 3.18 30.06
CA HIS A 224 -10.96 2.61 28.71
C HIS A 224 -10.70 3.65 27.60
N TRP A 225 -11.07 4.91 27.83
CA TRP A 225 -10.83 6.01 26.91
C TRP A 225 -9.34 6.20 26.57
N VAL A 226 -8.43 5.87 27.50
CA VAL A 226 -6.98 5.97 27.31
C VAL A 226 -6.54 5.08 26.13
N TYR A 227 -7.13 3.89 26.02
CA TYR A 227 -6.83 2.90 24.98
C TYR A 227 -7.47 3.20 23.61
N TRP A 228 -8.31 4.24 23.54
CA TRP A 228 -8.80 4.79 22.28
C TRP A 228 -7.99 6.03 21.89
N ILE A 229 -7.96 7.03 22.76
CA ILE A 229 -7.39 8.35 22.43
C ILE A 229 -5.86 8.28 22.35
N GLY A 230 -5.20 7.58 23.28
CA GLY A 230 -3.74 7.40 23.27
C GLY A 230 -3.25 6.77 21.96
N PRO A 231 -3.72 5.55 21.62
CA PRO A 231 -3.30 4.89 20.40
C PRO A 231 -3.63 5.65 19.11
N ILE A 232 -4.86 6.16 18.97
CA ILE A 232 -5.25 6.87 17.74
C ILE A 232 -4.39 8.12 17.51
N LEU A 233 -4.19 8.94 18.55
CA LEU A 233 -3.37 10.15 18.42
C LEU A 233 -1.90 9.82 18.16
N GLY A 234 -1.33 8.85 18.89
CA GLY A 234 0.04 8.40 18.69
C GLY A 234 0.27 7.90 17.27
N GLY A 235 -0.66 7.08 16.76
CA GLY A 235 -0.62 6.55 15.41
C GLY A 235 -0.75 7.62 14.33
N VAL A 236 -1.70 8.54 14.47
CA VAL A 236 -1.89 9.64 13.50
C VAL A 236 -0.65 10.54 13.44
N VAL A 237 -0.09 10.91 14.59
CA VAL A 237 1.13 11.73 14.64
C VAL A 237 2.31 11.00 13.99
N ALA A 238 2.48 9.70 14.25
CA ALA A 238 3.52 8.90 13.62
C ALA A 238 3.38 8.81 12.10
N GLY A 239 2.17 8.55 11.60
CA GLY A 239 1.90 8.46 10.17
C GLY A 239 2.17 9.78 9.45
N LEU A 240 1.69 10.90 10.00
CA LEU A 240 1.97 12.23 9.45
C LEU A 240 3.48 12.55 9.47
N LEU A 241 4.15 12.29 10.59
CA LEU A 241 5.58 12.55 10.71
C LEU A 241 6.37 11.73 9.69
N TYR A 242 6.06 10.45 9.54
CA TYR A 242 6.75 9.61 8.57
C TYR A 242 6.48 10.10 7.15
N GLU A 243 5.21 10.28 6.77
CA GLU A 243 4.80 10.62 5.39
C GLU A 243 5.45 11.90 4.84
N TYR A 244 5.63 12.91 5.69
CA TYR A 244 6.09 14.24 5.28
C TYR A 244 7.54 14.56 5.63
N ILE A 245 8.15 13.85 6.58
CA ILE A 245 9.53 14.13 7.00
C ILE A 245 10.47 12.97 6.69
N PHE A 246 10.06 11.73 6.92
CA PHE A 246 10.97 10.57 6.84
C PHE A 246 10.81 9.69 5.60
N ALA A 247 9.66 9.77 4.91
CA ALA A 247 9.43 9.01 3.69
C ALA A 247 10.51 9.35 2.64
N ALA A 248 10.95 8.37 1.88
CA ALA A 248 12.05 8.54 0.92
C ALA A 248 11.76 9.61 -0.15
N ASN A 249 10.48 9.93 -0.38
CA ASN A 249 10.01 10.96 -1.30
C ASN A 249 9.44 12.21 -0.61
N ALA A 250 9.74 12.42 0.67
CA ALA A 250 9.32 13.61 1.39
C ALA A 250 9.77 14.87 0.63
N SER A 251 8.82 15.76 0.34
CA SER A 251 9.09 17.02 -0.35
C SER A 251 8.02 18.05 -0.03
N MET A 252 8.37 19.34 -0.16
CA MET A 252 7.40 20.43 -0.01
C MET A 252 6.25 20.32 -1.02
N ASN A 253 6.52 19.83 -2.22
CA ASN A 253 5.51 19.59 -3.25
C ASN A 253 4.46 18.57 -2.79
N LYS A 254 4.88 17.51 -2.09
CA LYS A 254 3.97 16.49 -1.52
C LYS A 254 3.07 17.08 -0.44
N ILE A 255 3.58 17.99 0.39
CA ILE A 255 2.78 18.73 1.38
C ILE A 255 1.77 19.63 0.67
N MET A 256 2.20 20.37 -0.35
CA MET A 256 1.29 21.22 -1.13
C MET A 256 0.22 20.39 -1.85
N GLU A 257 0.58 19.26 -2.44
CA GLU A 257 -0.38 18.37 -3.09
C GLU A 257 -1.37 17.78 -2.09
N PHE A 258 -0.93 17.42 -0.87
CA PHE A 258 -1.86 17.03 0.19
C PHE A 258 -2.82 18.16 0.54
N LEU A 259 -2.35 19.40 0.71
CA LEU A 259 -3.21 20.53 1.06
C LEU A 259 -4.18 20.93 -0.06
N LEU A 260 -3.79 20.76 -1.32
CA LEU A 260 -4.52 21.26 -2.49
C LEU A 260 -5.34 20.18 -3.21
N SER A 261 -4.99 18.90 -3.09
CA SER A 261 -5.67 17.79 -3.77
C SER A 261 -6.77 17.17 -2.91
N SER A 262 -7.78 16.60 -3.58
CA SER A 262 -8.90 15.88 -2.95
C SER A 262 -8.78 14.36 -3.07
N ARG A 263 -7.83 13.88 -3.86
CA ARG A 263 -7.73 12.45 -4.18
C ARG A 263 -7.05 11.70 -3.03
N TYR A 264 -7.43 10.43 -2.88
CA TYR A 264 -6.68 9.50 -2.06
C TYR A 264 -5.42 9.10 -2.82
N ASP A 265 -4.33 8.93 -2.07
CA ASP A 265 -3.08 8.37 -2.57
C ASP A 265 -3.29 6.87 -2.71
N THR A 266 -4.02 6.48 -3.76
CA THR A 266 -4.11 5.08 -4.13
C THR A 266 -2.73 4.64 -4.60
N GLU A 267 -2.09 3.72 -3.89
CA GLU A 267 -0.92 2.97 -4.38
C GLU A 267 -1.25 2.09 -5.62
N ASP A 268 -2.37 2.31 -6.30
CA ASP A 268 -2.69 1.74 -7.61
C ASP A 268 -1.91 2.43 -8.74
N PHE A 269 -0.58 2.37 -8.65
CA PHE A 269 0.32 2.55 -9.78
C PHE A 269 1.14 1.27 -10.07
N PRO A 270 0.47 0.09 -10.05
CA PRO A 270 0.78 -0.91 -11.06
C PRO A 270 -0.46 -1.35 -11.85
N ALA A 271 -1.65 -1.45 -11.24
CA ALA A 271 -2.81 -2.03 -11.92
C ALA A 271 -3.36 -1.15 -13.05
N LYS A 272 -3.42 0.18 -12.88
CA LYS A 272 -3.89 1.11 -13.93
C LYS A 272 -2.87 1.27 -15.05
N GLU A 273 -1.59 1.33 -14.73
CA GLU A 273 -0.53 1.46 -15.73
C GLU A 273 -0.35 0.17 -16.53
N GLN A 274 -0.44 -0.99 -15.88
CA GLN A 274 -0.39 -2.29 -16.54
C GLN A 274 -1.64 -2.54 -17.38
N LYS A 275 -2.84 -2.16 -16.90
CA LYS A 275 -4.08 -2.22 -17.69
C LYS A 275 -4.07 -1.24 -18.86
N LEU A 276 -3.48 -0.05 -18.70
CA LEU A 276 -3.28 0.90 -19.79
C LEU A 276 -2.23 0.40 -20.79
N LYS A 277 -1.13 -0.21 -20.34
CA LYS A 277 -0.12 -0.86 -21.19
C LYS A 277 -0.71 -2.04 -21.97
N ILE A 278 -1.53 -2.88 -21.33
CA ILE A 278 -2.23 -3.99 -21.97
C ILE A 278 -3.25 -3.45 -22.99
N MET A 279 -4.08 -2.47 -22.63
CA MET A 279 -5.03 -1.85 -23.56
C MET A 279 -4.35 -1.13 -24.74
N LEU A 280 -3.20 -0.48 -24.50
CA LEU A 280 -2.40 0.14 -25.56
C LEU A 280 -1.77 -0.93 -26.45
N GLN A 281 -1.19 -2.00 -25.89
CA GLN A 281 -0.67 -3.13 -26.67
C GLN A 281 -1.75 -3.83 -27.49
N GLU A 282 -2.95 -4.02 -26.94
CA GLU A 282 -4.09 -4.59 -27.66
C GLU A 282 -4.58 -3.65 -28.77
N LYS A 283 -4.66 -2.34 -28.51
CA LYS A 283 -4.95 -1.35 -29.56
C LYS A 283 -3.90 -1.36 -30.66
N THR A 284 -2.61 -1.38 -30.32
CA THR A 284 -1.51 -1.42 -31.30
C THR A 284 -1.54 -2.71 -32.12
N LYS A 285 -1.80 -3.87 -31.49
CA LYS A 285 -1.97 -5.15 -32.20
C LYS A 285 -3.18 -5.15 -33.12
N HIS A 286 -4.30 -4.57 -32.68
CA HIS A 286 -5.49 -4.47 -33.50
C HIS A 286 -5.27 -3.51 -34.68
N GLN A 287 -4.55 -2.42 -34.46
CA GLN A 287 -4.17 -1.47 -35.50
C GLN A 287 -3.17 -2.06 -36.49
N MET A 288 -2.18 -2.86 -36.04
CA MET A 288 -1.30 -3.64 -36.94
C MET A 288 -2.06 -4.69 -37.74
N SER A 289 -3.02 -5.40 -37.13
CA SER A 289 -3.89 -6.36 -37.83
C SER A 289 -4.73 -5.69 -38.92
N LEU A 290 -5.27 -4.49 -38.64
CA LEU A 290 -6.01 -3.69 -39.61
C LEU A 290 -5.10 -3.14 -40.70
N THR A 291 -3.88 -2.69 -40.36
CA THR A 291 -2.87 -2.24 -41.31
C THR A 291 -2.35 -3.37 -42.20
N MET A 292 -2.20 -4.59 -41.70
CA MET A 292 -1.83 -5.75 -42.53
C MET A 292 -2.98 -6.21 -43.44
N ARG A 293 -4.22 -6.17 -42.96
CA ARG A 293 -5.41 -6.39 -43.80
C ARG A 293 -5.55 -5.31 -44.90
N ASN A 294 -5.25 -4.06 -44.56
CA ASN A 294 -5.33 -2.93 -45.48
C ASN A 294 -4.04 -2.75 -46.30
N GLY A 295 -2.92 -3.35 -45.93
CA GLY A 295 -1.67 -3.40 -46.71
C GLY A 295 -1.84 -4.23 -47.98
N SER A 296 -2.70 -5.24 -47.93
CA SER A 296 -3.18 -5.93 -49.14
C SER A 296 -3.98 -5.01 -50.08
N LEU A 297 -4.60 -3.94 -49.55
CA LEU A 297 -5.28 -2.89 -50.34
C LEU A 297 -4.34 -1.72 -50.72
N ALA A 298 -3.24 -1.53 -49.99
CA ALA A 298 -2.27 -0.45 -50.21
C ALA A 298 -1.45 -0.63 -51.49
N ASN A 299 -1.33 -1.86 -51.99
CA ASN A 299 -0.69 -2.17 -53.27
C ASN A 299 -1.43 -1.61 -54.51
N LYS A 300 -2.44 -0.74 -54.30
CA LYS A 300 -3.25 -0.09 -55.33
C LYS A 300 -3.35 1.43 -55.21
N ASN A 301 -2.75 2.09 -54.21
CA ASN A 301 -2.88 3.55 -54.09
C ASN A 301 -1.66 4.23 -53.39
N PRO A 302 -0.88 5.07 -54.11
CA PRO A 302 0.38 5.65 -53.60
C PRO A 302 0.19 6.65 -52.45
N VAL A 303 -1.01 7.20 -52.25
CA VAL A 303 -1.28 8.12 -51.12
C VAL A 303 -1.33 7.39 -49.78
N LEU A 304 -1.75 6.12 -49.78
CA LEU A 304 -1.85 5.32 -48.56
C LEU A 304 -0.47 4.89 -48.05
N GLU A 305 0.48 4.65 -48.96
CA GLU A 305 1.85 4.26 -48.64
C GLU A 305 2.59 5.33 -47.82
N TYR A 306 2.42 6.61 -48.19
CA TYR A 306 2.98 7.75 -47.45
C TYR A 306 2.41 7.89 -46.03
N ILE A 307 1.10 7.63 -45.85
CA ILE A 307 0.43 7.69 -44.55
C ILE A 307 0.91 6.55 -43.64
N PHE A 308 1.14 5.36 -44.20
CA PHE A 308 1.68 4.22 -43.45
C PHE A 308 3.15 4.42 -43.08
N ALA A 309 3.97 4.99 -43.96
CA ALA A 309 5.36 5.36 -43.66
C ALA A 309 5.46 6.40 -42.53
N ALA A 310 4.60 7.43 -42.54
CA ALA A 310 4.56 8.45 -41.48
C ALA A 310 4.17 7.86 -40.12
N ASN A 311 3.21 6.92 -40.07
CA ASN A 311 2.81 6.23 -38.84
C ASN A 311 3.89 5.28 -38.30
N ALA A 312 4.65 4.60 -39.18
CA ALA A 312 5.77 3.76 -38.76
C ALA A 312 6.89 4.58 -38.12
N SER A 313 7.20 5.75 -38.67
CA SER A 313 8.17 6.69 -38.10
C SER A 313 7.71 7.25 -36.74
N MET A 314 6.42 7.57 -36.59
CA MET A 314 5.88 8.07 -35.32
C MET A 314 5.94 7.00 -34.21
N ASN A 315 5.73 5.73 -34.54
CA ASN A 315 5.83 4.62 -33.59
C ASN A 315 7.27 4.36 -33.13
N LYS A 316 8.26 4.46 -34.03
CA LYS A 316 9.68 4.38 -33.65
C LYS A 316 10.10 5.54 -32.74
N ILE A 317 9.59 6.75 -32.99
CA ILE A 317 9.82 7.91 -32.13
C ILE A 317 9.20 7.68 -30.74
N MET A 318 7.99 7.13 -30.66
CA MET A 318 7.36 6.79 -29.38
C MET A 318 8.11 5.69 -28.62
N GLU A 319 8.62 4.66 -29.30
CA GLU A 319 9.47 3.64 -28.66
C GLU A 319 10.77 4.24 -28.12
N PHE A 320 11.41 5.15 -28.85
CA PHE A 320 12.61 5.87 -28.41
C PHE A 320 12.35 6.80 -27.20
N LEU A 321 11.23 7.54 -27.22
CA LEU A 321 10.83 8.41 -26.10
C LEU A 321 10.40 7.62 -24.84
N LEU A 322 9.99 6.36 -25.03
CA LEU A 322 9.68 5.44 -23.94
C LEU A 322 10.95 4.75 -23.42
N SER A 323 11.94 4.48 -24.28
CA SER A 323 13.24 3.93 -23.85
C SER A 323 14.14 4.98 -23.20
N SER A 324 13.96 6.28 -23.48
CA SER A 324 14.80 7.36 -22.95
C SER A 324 14.43 7.82 -21.53
N ARG A 325 13.46 7.17 -20.87
CA ARG A 325 12.98 7.54 -19.53
C ARG A 325 13.48 6.60 -18.41
N TYR A 326 14.44 5.75 -18.74
CA TYR A 326 15.25 4.98 -17.81
C TYR A 326 16.72 5.26 -18.12
N ASP A 327 17.51 5.38 -17.06
CA ASP A 327 18.97 5.61 -17.01
C ASP A 327 19.37 7.05 -16.65
N THR A 328 19.40 7.30 -15.34
CA THR A 328 20.25 8.30 -14.70
C THR A 328 21.67 7.72 -14.54
N GLU A 329 22.67 8.50 -14.96
CA GLU A 329 24.11 8.44 -14.65
C GLU A 329 24.97 7.39 -15.41
N ASP A 330 25.42 7.75 -16.63
CA ASP A 330 26.83 8.00 -17.03
C ASP A 330 27.04 7.96 -18.57
N PHE A 331 28.02 8.73 -19.07
CA PHE A 331 28.60 8.81 -20.44
C PHE A 331 28.00 9.76 -21.52
N PRO A 332 28.66 10.92 -21.80
CA PRO A 332 28.38 11.77 -22.96
C PRO A 332 29.57 11.87 -23.95
N ALA A 333 29.93 10.77 -24.64
CA ALA A 333 30.92 10.84 -25.74
C ALA A 333 30.65 9.92 -26.94
N GLN A 334 29.89 8.83 -26.79
CA GLN A 334 29.64 7.89 -27.90
C GLN A 334 28.36 8.19 -28.71
N LYS A 335 27.51 9.13 -28.27
CA LYS A 335 26.20 9.37 -28.88
C LYS A 335 26.25 10.28 -30.12
N GLU A 336 27.19 11.23 -30.20
CA GLU A 336 27.37 12.04 -31.42
C GLU A 336 27.90 11.21 -32.60
N GLN A 337 28.68 10.15 -32.32
CA GLN A 337 29.24 9.30 -33.37
C GLN A 337 28.19 8.33 -33.94
N LYS A 338 27.25 7.83 -33.11
CA LYS A 338 26.12 7.01 -33.59
C LYS A 338 25.03 7.82 -34.31
N LEU A 339 24.83 9.09 -33.95
CA LEU A 339 23.91 9.96 -34.67
C LEU A 339 24.41 10.27 -36.10
N LYS A 340 25.73 10.37 -36.30
CA LYS A 340 26.34 10.60 -37.63
C LYS A 340 26.25 9.39 -38.56
N ILE A 341 26.36 8.17 -38.02
CA ILE A 341 26.33 6.93 -38.83
C ILE A 341 24.92 6.59 -39.33
N MET A 342 23.87 7.00 -38.62
CA MET A 342 22.48 6.67 -38.95
C MET A 342 21.82 7.63 -39.95
N VAL A 343 22.35 8.84 -40.13
CA VAL A 343 21.81 9.81 -41.09
C VAL A 343 22.41 9.60 -42.50
N ASP A 344 23.59 8.98 -42.61
CA ASP A 344 24.26 8.71 -43.90
C ASP A 344 23.89 7.35 -44.53
N SER A 345 23.09 6.49 -43.87
CA SER A 345 22.87 5.10 -44.33
C SER A 345 21.58 4.85 -45.13
N ASP A 346 20.75 5.86 -45.38
CA ASP A 346 19.41 5.67 -45.96
C ASP A 346 19.32 5.81 -47.50
N ASP A 347 20.40 6.09 -48.23
CA ASP A 347 20.28 6.34 -49.69
C ASP A 347 20.71 5.21 -50.65
N ASP A 348 21.41 4.13 -50.25
CA ASP A 348 22.16 3.34 -51.26
C ASP A 348 21.94 1.81 -51.36
N ASN A 349 21.05 1.14 -50.61
CA ASN A 349 21.19 -0.33 -50.48
C ASN A 349 20.03 -1.26 -50.84
N ILE A 350 19.07 -0.87 -51.70
CA ILE A 350 17.97 -1.78 -52.09
C ILE A 350 17.86 -2.07 -53.60
N PHE A 351 18.48 -1.27 -54.50
CA PHE A 351 18.37 -1.48 -55.95
C PHE A 351 19.71 -1.27 -56.67
N ASN A 352 20.05 -2.16 -57.62
CA ASN A 352 21.09 -1.86 -58.62
C ASN A 352 20.45 -1.14 -59.81
N LYS A 353 20.92 0.08 -60.10
CA LYS A 353 20.57 0.83 -61.31
C LYS A 353 21.59 0.54 -62.41
N THR A 354 21.12 0.12 -63.57
CA THR A 354 21.92 0.08 -64.80
C THR A 354 21.16 0.75 -65.93
N GLU A 355 21.87 1.57 -66.70
CA GLU A 355 21.31 2.37 -67.79
C GLU A 355 21.66 1.69 -69.13
N GLU A 356 20.65 1.22 -69.85
CA GLU A 356 20.80 0.74 -71.24
C GLU A 356 19.90 1.56 -72.15
N ASN A 357 20.49 2.17 -73.18
CA ASN A 357 19.81 2.95 -74.22
C ASN A 357 18.80 4.01 -73.70
N GLY A 358 19.12 4.66 -72.59
CA GLY A 358 18.41 5.86 -72.11
C GLY A 358 17.08 5.60 -71.41
N GLN A 359 16.78 4.38 -70.97
CA GLN A 359 15.69 4.10 -70.03
C GLN A 359 16.19 3.35 -68.80
N MET A 360 15.77 3.80 -67.60
CA MET A 360 16.09 3.14 -66.33
C MET A 360 15.19 1.92 -66.11
N ILE A 361 15.80 0.74 -65.91
CA ILE A 361 15.10 -0.50 -65.57
C ILE A 361 15.61 -1.00 -64.21
N MET A 362 14.69 -1.37 -63.31
CA MET A 362 14.98 -1.81 -61.94
C MET A 362 14.80 -3.34 -61.84
N HIS A 363 15.80 -4.05 -61.33
CA HIS A 363 15.71 -5.48 -61.04
C HIS A 363 15.81 -5.75 -59.53
N GLU A 364 14.91 -6.59 -59.02
CA GLU A 364 14.84 -7.00 -57.61
C GLU A 364 15.70 -8.25 -57.38
N LYS A 365 16.53 -8.26 -56.31
CA LYS A 365 17.42 -9.39 -55.97
C LYS A 365 16.61 -10.51 -55.30
N TYR A 366 16.48 -11.67 -55.94
CA TYR A 366 16.07 -12.91 -55.27
C TYR A 366 17.30 -13.63 -54.69
N HIS A 367 17.29 -13.89 -53.39
CA HIS A 367 18.29 -14.72 -52.72
C HIS A 367 17.82 -16.18 -52.70
N GLU A 368 18.53 -17.06 -53.41
CA GLU A 368 18.44 -18.52 -53.19
C GLU A 368 19.24 -18.91 -51.94
N SER A 369 18.62 -19.74 -51.12
CA SER A 369 19.15 -20.28 -49.88
C SER A 369 20.05 -21.50 -50.12
N SER A 370 21.19 -21.56 -49.43
CA SER A 370 21.90 -22.80 -49.09
C SER A 370 22.43 -22.69 -47.67
#